data_AF-A0A6P7XP47-F1
#
_entry.id   AF-A0A6P7XP47-F1
#
_cell.length_a   1.000
_cell.length_b   1.000
_cell.length_c   1.000
_cell.angle_alpha   90.00
_cell.angle_beta   90.00
_cell.angle_gamma   90.00
#
_symmetry.space_group_name_H-M   'P 1'
#
loop_
_entity.id
_entity.type
_entity.pdbx_description
1 polymer ?
#
loop_
_entity_poly.entity_id
_entity_poly.type
_entity_poly.pdbx_seq_one_letter_code
_entity_poly.pdbx_strand_id
1 'polypeptide(L)'
;MSHMKKQGGPVLTQALDRPSKPTCLIVASGAVAGVSAQSFLHSFTLGSSAFNLQVATPGGKSIDFTDVNETNMRWIQDFQLKSYANPAKLESTDGARYHAVLIPNCPGAMMDLANSGYLARILQHFRAEKKPLCAIGHGVAALSCATNEDKSWAFQGYSLTGPSVYELIRQPDFASLPIIVEDFVKDSGAAFSASEPDAVHVVLDRHLVTGQNDNSTVAAVQNLILLCNGRK
;
A
#
# COMPACT_ATOMS: atom_id res chain seq x y z
N MET A 1 -35.57 63.30 -13.68
CA MET A 1 -34.97 62.14 -14.37
C MET A 1 -33.62 61.86 -13.70
N SER A 2 -33.62 61.13 -12.58
CA SER A 2 -33.30 59.68 -12.50
C SER A 2 -31.86 59.38 -12.92
N HIS A 3 -30.89 59.35 -12.01
CA HIS A 3 -30.46 58.21 -11.17
C HIS A 3 -29.81 57.03 -11.91
N MET A 4 -28.69 56.59 -11.31
CA MET A 4 -27.98 55.30 -11.41
C MET A 4 -26.93 55.12 -12.50
N LYS A 5 -25.69 55.54 -12.19
CA LYS A 5 -24.47 54.85 -12.63
C LYS A 5 -24.27 53.64 -11.70
N LYS A 6 -24.45 52.42 -12.21
CA LYS A 6 -24.10 51.18 -11.52
C LYS A 6 -22.57 51.10 -11.37
N GLN A 7 -22.08 51.09 -10.13
CA GLN A 7 -20.72 50.65 -9.81
C GLN A 7 -20.69 49.11 -9.87
N GLY A 8 -20.00 48.56 -10.87
CA GLY A 8 -19.62 47.15 -10.88
C GLY A 8 -18.32 46.98 -10.12
N GLY A 9 -18.40 46.62 -8.85
CA GLY A 9 -17.24 46.13 -8.11
C GLY A 9 -16.85 44.74 -8.63
N PRO A 10 -15.55 44.38 -8.68
CA PRO A 10 -15.14 43.05 -9.06
C PRO A 10 -15.67 42.06 -8.00
N VAL A 11 -16.50 41.12 -8.44
CA VAL A 11 -16.83 39.94 -7.66
C VAL A 11 -15.55 39.12 -7.57
N LEU A 12 -14.86 39.21 -6.43
CA LEU A 12 -13.85 38.23 -6.04
C LEU A 12 -14.57 36.90 -5.83
N THR A 13 -14.69 36.11 -6.89
CA THR A 13 -14.84 34.66 -6.76
C THR A 13 -13.56 34.17 -6.09
N GLN A 14 -13.57 34.06 -4.76
CA GLN A 14 -12.66 33.19 -4.06
C GLN A 14 -12.92 31.79 -4.61
N ALA A 15 -12.04 31.33 -5.49
CA ALA A 15 -11.91 29.91 -5.74
C ALA A 15 -11.64 29.29 -4.37
N LEU A 16 -12.60 28.53 -3.85
CA LEU A 16 -12.36 27.64 -2.72
C LEU A 16 -11.20 26.75 -3.15
N ASP A 17 -10.00 27.03 -2.64
CA ASP A 17 -8.84 26.15 -2.80
C ASP A 17 -9.29 24.78 -2.30
N ARG A 18 -9.51 23.84 -3.24
CA ARG A 18 -9.71 22.47 -2.84
C ARG A 18 -8.43 22.06 -2.13
N PRO A 19 -8.49 21.59 -0.87
CA PRO A 19 -7.29 21.11 -0.21
C PRO A 19 -6.62 20.08 -1.12
N SER A 20 -5.32 20.24 -1.33
CA SER A 20 -4.55 19.33 -2.18
C SER A 20 -4.69 17.92 -1.64
N LYS A 21 -4.81 16.93 -2.54
CA LYS A 21 -4.95 15.53 -2.11
C LYS A 21 -3.75 15.14 -1.24
N PRO A 22 -3.98 14.43 -0.11
CA PRO A 22 -2.87 13.90 0.69
C PRO A 22 -1.99 12.99 -0.18
N THR A 23 -0.70 12.98 0.09
CA THR A 23 0.28 12.14 -0.62
C THR A 23 0.24 10.71 -0.10
N CYS A 24 0.30 9.71 -0.99
CA CYS A 24 0.41 8.30 -0.61
C CYS A 24 1.57 7.65 -1.35
N LEU A 25 2.42 6.96 -0.60
CA LEU A 25 3.51 6.16 -1.15
C LEU A 25 3.00 4.75 -1.45
N ILE A 26 3.01 4.36 -2.71
CA ILE A 26 2.86 2.96 -3.10
C ILE A 26 4.24 2.33 -3.08
N VAL A 27 4.46 1.36 -2.19
CA VAL A 27 5.69 0.57 -2.16
C VAL A 27 5.44 -0.74 -2.89
N ALA A 28 6.21 -1.00 -3.93
CA ALA A 28 6.14 -2.20 -4.74
C ALA A 28 7.50 -2.93 -4.74
N SER A 29 7.49 -4.23 -5.02
CA SER A 29 8.72 -5.00 -5.22
C SER A 29 9.35 -4.65 -6.57
N GLY A 30 10.68 -4.64 -6.63
CA GLY A 30 11.47 -4.62 -7.86
C GLY A 30 12.15 -5.96 -8.14
N ALA A 31 11.72 -7.04 -7.48
CA ALA A 31 12.18 -8.41 -7.73
C ALA A 31 11.38 -9.07 -8.86
N VAL A 32 11.98 -10.10 -9.49
CA VAL A 32 11.39 -10.84 -10.62
C VAL A 32 10.09 -11.58 -10.29
N ALA A 33 9.88 -11.93 -9.02
CA ALA A 33 8.62 -12.50 -8.55
C ALA A 33 7.47 -11.47 -8.56
N GLY A 34 7.79 -10.19 -8.76
CA GLY A 34 6.87 -9.18 -9.25
C GLY A 34 5.76 -8.75 -8.29
N VAL A 35 4.76 -8.11 -8.88
CA VAL A 35 3.58 -7.52 -8.24
C VAL A 35 2.32 -8.06 -8.90
N SER A 36 1.28 -8.41 -8.13
CA SER A 36 0.00 -8.83 -8.73
C SER A 36 -0.59 -7.69 -9.57
N ALA A 37 -0.84 -7.96 -10.85
CA ALA A 37 -1.43 -6.99 -11.77
C ALA A 37 -2.79 -6.51 -11.27
N GLN A 38 -3.64 -7.43 -10.78
CA GLN A 38 -4.96 -7.10 -10.27
C GLN A 38 -4.86 -6.22 -9.01
N SER A 39 -4.04 -6.61 -8.04
CA SER A 39 -3.92 -5.83 -6.80
C SER A 39 -3.36 -4.45 -7.05
N PHE A 40 -2.34 -4.33 -7.91
CA PHE A 40 -1.77 -3.03 -8.25
C PHE A 40 -2.75 -2.14 -9.01
N LEU A 41 -3.47 -2.68 -10.00
CA LEU A 41 -4.50 -1.96 -10.75
C LEU A 41 -5.54 -1.35 -9.82
N HIS A 42 -6.11 -2.15 -8.91
CA HIS A 42 -7.12 -1.68 -7.96
C HIS A 42 -6.53 -0.67 -6.97
N SER A 43 -5.33 -0.94 -6.44
CA SER A 43 -4.62 -0.05 -5.53
C SER A 43 -4.35 1.32 -6.14
N PHE A 44 -3.84 1.37 -7.37
CA PHE A 44 -3.54 2.61 -8.05
C PHE A 44 -4.81 3.37 -8.47
N THR A 45 -5.79 2.66 -9.03
CA THR A 45 -7.06 3.27 -9.48
C THR A 45 -7.82 3.89 -8.32
N LEU A 46 -8.04 3.14 -7.24
CA LEU A 46 -8.72 3.67 -6.04
C LEU A 46 -7.86 4.72 -5.33
N GLY A 47 -6.55 4.47 -5.19
CA GLY A 47 -5.62 5.38 -4.54
C GLY A 47 -5.55 6.74 -5.23
N SER A 48 -5.49 6.79 -6.56
CA SER A 48 -5.42 8.05 -7.32
C SER A 48 -6.68 8.92 -7.19
N SER A 49 -7.81 8.32 -6.82
CA SER A 49 -9.04 9.05 -6.53
C SER A 49 -8.93 9.88 -5.24
N ALA A 50 -8.19 9.39 -4.23
CA ALA A 50 -8.08 10.00 -2.90
C ALA A 50 -6.72 10.67 -2.62
N PHE A 51 -5.66 10.25 -3.30
CA PHE A 51 -4.29 10.63 -2.99
C PHE A 51 -3.53 11.15 -4.21
N ASN A 52 -2.49 11.93 -3.94
CA ASN A 52 -1.37 12.11 -4.87
C ASN A 52 -0.43 10.93 -4.71
N LEU A 53 -0.41 10.02 -5.69
CA LEU A 53 0.36 8.79 -5.62
C LEU A 53 1.80 8.99 -6.07
N GLN A 54 2.74 8.37 -5.35
CA GLN A 54 4.08 8.11 -5.83
C GLN A 54 4.39 6.63 -5.65
N VAL A 55 4.90 6.00 -6.71
CA VAL A 55 5.35 4.60 -6.65
C VAL A 55 6.84 4.59 -6.31
N ALA A 56 7.27 3.71 -5.41
CA ALA A 56 8.66 3.46 -5.12
C ALA A 56 8.96 1.96 -5.05
N THR A 57 10.15 1.60 -5.52
CA THR A 57 10.69 0.24 -5.50
C THR A 57 12.15 0.27 -5.03
N PRO A 58 12.70 -0.84 -4.51
CA PRO A 58 14.14 -0.94 -4.26
C PRO A 58 14.95 -0.62 -5.53
N GLY A 59 15.89 0.31 -5.42
CA GLY A 59 16.71 0.80 -6.52
C GLY A 59 15.97 1.63 -7.58
N GLY A 60 14.67 1.86 -7.43
CA GLY A 60 13.82 2.48 -8.46
C GLY A 60 13.64 1.59 -9.69
N LYS A 61 13.75 0.28 -9.52
CA LYS A 61 13.54 -0.71 -10.58
C LYS A 61 12.10 -0.66 -11.10
N SER A 62 11.94 -0.92 -12.40
CA SER A 62 10.62 -1.13 -13.00
C SER A 62 9.89 -2.29 -12.32
N ILE A 63 8.56 -2.24 -12.36
CA ILE A 63 7.71 -3.29 -11.81
C ILE A 63 7.48 -4.37 -12.85
N ASP A 64 7.81 -5.61 -12.50
CA ASP A 64 7.34 -6.79 -13.20
C ASP A 64 5.96 -7.19 -12.67
N PHE A 65 4.99 -7.37 -13.57
CA PHE A 65 3.63 -7.74 -13.21
C PHE A 65 3.38 -9.24 -13.38
N THR A 66 2.79 -9.84 -12.36
CA THR A 66 2.32 -11.23 -12.35
C THR A 66 0.81 -11.29 -12.56
N ASP A 67 0.29 -12.44 -12.97
CA ASP A 67 -1.13 -12.69 -13.21
C ASP A 67 -1.79 -11.69 -14.19
N VAL A 68 -1.01 -11.27 -15.19
CA VAL A 68 -1.51 -10.44 -16.30
C VAL A 68 -2.43 -11.28 -17.17
N ASN A 69 -3.66 -10.82 -17.37
CA ASN A 69 -4.69 -11.51 -18.15
C ASN A 69 -5.54 -10.51 -18.93
N GLU A 70 -6.53 -10.98 -19.68
CA GLU A 70 -7.37 -10.17 -20.58
C GLU A 70 -8.06 -8.98 -19.87
N THR A 71 -8.36 -9.11 -18.58
CA THR A 71 -9.09 -8.08 -17.83
C THR A 71 -8.20 -6.90 -17.40
N ASN A 72 -6.90 -7.13 -17.22
CA ASN A 72 -5.97 -6.14 -16.68
C ASN A 72 -4.86 -5.73 -17.66
N MET A 73 -4.60 -6.52 -18.71
CA MET A 73 -3.49 -6.32 -19.65
C MET A 73 -3.48 -4.93 -20.27
N ARG A 74 -4.64 -4.46 -20.75
CA ARG A 74 -4.76 -3.13 -21.35
C ARG A 74 -4.38 -2.02 -20.37
N TRP A 75 -4.87 -2.11 -19.13
CA TRP A 75 -4.55 -1.13 -18.10
C TRP A 75 -3.06 -1.13 -17.76
N ILE A 76 -2.43 -2.31 -17.68
CA ILE A 76 -0.99 -2.43 -17.40
C ILE A 76 -0.15 -1.80 -18.51
N GLN A 77 -0.49 -2.07 -19.77
CA GLN A 77 0.16 -1.43 -20.92
C GLN A 77 0.01 0.09 -20.87
N ASP A 78 -1.21 0.58 -20.63
CA ASP A 78 -1.50 2.00 -20.51
C ASP A 78 -0.74 2.65 -19.34
N PHE A 79 -0.64 1.96 -18.20
CA PHE A 79 0.10 2.39 -17.02
C PHE A 79 1.59 2.54 -17.35
N GLN A 80 2.22 1.51 -17.95
CA GLN A 80 3.66 1.48 -18.24
C GLN A 80 4.13 2.61 -19.19
N LEU A 81 3.22 3.17 -20.00
CA LEU A 81 3.53 4.29 -20.90
C LEU A 81 3.55 5.66 -20.20
N LYS A 82 3.20 5.74 -18.91
CA LYS A 82 3.02 7.00 -18.19
C LYS A 82 4.28 7.33 -17.39
N SER A 83 4.53 8.62 -17.19
CA SER A 83 5.69 9.10 -16.42
C SER A 83 5.72 8.55 -14.99
N TYR A 84 4.55 8.39 -14.36
CA TYR A 84 4.42 7.84 -13.01
C TYR A 84 4.68 6.34 -12.90
N ALA A 85 4.86 5.63 -14.02
CA ALA A 85 5.26 4.23 -14.00
C ALA A 85 6.74 4.04 -13.70
N ASN A 86 7.54 5.11 -13.72
CA ASN A 86 8.94 5.09 -13.31
C ASN A 86 9.03 5.27 -11.79
N PRO A 87 9.35 4.22 -11.01
CA PRO A 87 9.30 4.31 -9.57
C PRO A 87 10.45 5.18 -9.02
N ALA A 88 10.17 5.89 -7.94
CA ALA A 88 11.21 6.48 -7.13
C ALA A 88 12.07 5.39 -6.48
N LYS A 89 13.33 5.72 -6.19
CA LYS A 89 14.21 4.86 -5.40
C LYS A 89 13.77 4.89 -3.95
N LEU A 90 13.40 3.73 -3.41
CA LEU A 90 13.00 3.59 -2.01
C LEU A 90 14.08 4.10 -1.04
N GLU A 91 15.35 3.97 -1.42
CA GLU A 91 16.52 4.42 -0.67
C GLU A 91 16.58 5.94 -0.48
N SER A 92 16.01 6.69 -1.43
CA SER A 92 15.96 8.15 -1.43
C SER A 92 14.61 8.71 -0.96
N THR A 93 13.72 7.83 -0.50
CA THR A 93 12.36 8.19 -0.14
C THR A 93 12.28 8.58 1.34
N ASP A 94 11.90 9.83 1.60
CA ASP A 94 11.60 10.30 2.95
C ASP A 94 10.13 10.03 3.31
N GLY A 95 9.92 9.11 4.24
CA GLY A 95 8.60 8.71 4.74
C GLY A 95 7.79 9.86 5.36
N ALA A 96 8.44 10.92 5.84
CA ALA A 96 7.75 12.06 6.46
C ALA A 96 6.81 12.78 5.47
N ARG A 97 7.14 12.75 4.16
CA ARG A 97 6.41 13.48 3.10
C ARG A 97 5.07 12.85 2.71
N TYR A 98 4.81 11.62 3.12
CA TYR A 98 3.60 10.88 2.73
C TYR A 98 2.62 10.81 3.88
N HIS A 99 1.33 10.89 3.59
CA HIS A 99 0.27 10.76 4.59
C HIS A 99 -0.12 9.29 4.80
N ALA A 100 0.07 8.46 3.79
CA ALA A 100 -0.25 7.03 3.77
C ALA A 100 0.84 6.22 3.07
N VAL A 101 0.96 4.94 3.45
CA VAL A 101 1.68 3.92 2.67
C VAL A 101 0.70 2.84 2.25
N LEU A 102 0.81 2.40 1.01
CA LEU A 102 0.05 1.30 0.43
C LEU A 102 1.03 0.29 -0.21
N ILE A 103 0.96 -0.96 0.23
CA ILE A 103 1.72 -2.08 -0.30
C ILE A 103 0.72 -3.06 -0.91
N PRO A 104 0.58 -3.13 -2.24
CA PRO A 104 -0.33 -4.07 -2.90
C PRO A 104 0.15 -5.52 -2.68
N ASN A 105 -0.64 -6.50 -3.13
CA ASN A 105 -0.13 -7.87 -3.20
C ASN A 105 1.06 -7.93 -4.17
N CYS A 106 2.22 -8.26 -3.64
CA CYS A 106 3.45 -8.40 -4.41
C CYS A 106 4.26 -9.60 -3.91
N PRO A 107 4.21 -10.76 -4.61
CA PRO A 107 5.00 -11.93 -4.25
C PRO A 107 6.49 -11.62 -4.09
N GLY A 108 7.02 -10.70 -4.89
CA GLY A 108 8.41 -10.23 -4.79
C GLY A 108 8.77 -9.55 -3.46
N ALA A 109 7.80 -9.07 -2.66
CA ALA A 109 8.07 -8.45 -1.36
C ALA A 109 8.82 -9.37 -0.39
N MET A 110 8.57 -10.67 -0.49
CA MET A 110 9.26 -11.69 0.31
C MET A 110 10.78 -11.73 0.02
N MET A 111 11.19 -11.28 -1.17
CA MET A 111 12.58 -11.31 -1.63
C MET A 111 13.32 -9.99 -1.32
N ASP A 112 12.68 -8.84 -1.57
CA ASP A 112 13.37 -7.53 -1.52
C ASP A 112 12.80 -6.52 -0.52
N LEU A 113 11.57 -6.68 -0.03
CA LEU A 113 10.96 -5.75 0.93
C LEU A 113 11.00 -6.26 2.38
N ALA A 114 10.82 -7.57 2.58
CA ALA A 114 10.77 -8.23 3.90
C ALA A 114 12.04 -8.01 4.74
N ASN A 115 13.17 -7.73 4.10
CA ASN A 115 14.46 -7.45 4.73
C ASN A 115 15.03 -6.06 4.37
N SER A 116 14.19 -5.14 3.88
CA SER A 116 14.63 -3.82 3.45
C SER A 116 14.84 -2.86 4.62
N GLY A 117 16.09 -2.51 4.91
CA GLY A 117 16.41 -1.49 5.92
C GLY A 117 15.88 -0.09 5.57
N TYR A 118 15.65 0.20 4.29
CA TYR A 118 15.05 1.46 3.84
C TYR A 118 13.55 1.49 4.13
N LEU A 119 12.85 0.39 3.82
CA LEU A 119 11.43 0.27 4.16
C LEU A 119 11.22 0.26 5.67
N ALA A 120 12.09 -0.42 6.42
CA ALA A 120 12.03 -0.47 7.88
C ALA A 120 11.94 0.92 8.51
N ARG A 121 12.78 1.86 8.04
CA ARG A 121 12.77 3.26 8.51
C ARG A 121 11.45 3.97 8.21
N ILE A 122 10.89 3.76 7.03
CA ILE A 122 9.60 4.34 6.63
C ILE A 122 8.49 3.78 7.53
N LEU A 123 8.43 2.46 7.70
CA LEU A 123 7.40 1.80 8.52
C LEU A 123 7.51 2.19 10.00
N GLN A 124 8.72 2.29 10.55
CA GLN A 124 8.96 2.77 11.91
C GLN A 124 8.45 4.20 12.10
N HIS A 125 8.74 5.11 11.15
CA HIS A 125 8.22 6.48 11.18
C HIS A 125 6.69 6.49 11.14
N PHE A 126 6.09 5.72 10.24
CA PHE A 126 4.64 5.62 10.14
C PHE A 126 4.01 5.10 11.43
N ARG A 127 4.62 4.09 12.05
CA ARG A 127 4.15 3.56 13.34
C ARG A 127 4.24 4.61 14.45
N ALA A 128 5.38 5.31 14.56
CA ALA A 128 5.59 6.32 15.59
C ALA A 128 4.57 7.48 15.49
N GLU A 129 4.33 7.96 14.27
CA GLU A 129 3.35 9.01 13.96
C GLU A 129 1.91 8.48 13.81
N LYS A 130 1.71 7.18 14.04
CA LYS A 130 0.45 6.44 13.85
C LYS A 130 -0.16 6.63 12.44
N LYS A 131 0.64 6.91 11.42
CA LYS A 131 0.21 7.21 10.05
C LYS A 131 -0.39 5.99 9.36
N PRO A 132 -1.46 6.13 8.56
CA PRO A 132 -2.10 5.02 7.87
C PRO A 132 -1.13 4.17 7.04
N LEU A 133 -1.17 2.86 7.29
CA LEU A 133 -0.45 1.81 6.57
C LEU A 133 -1.46 0.82 6.01
N CYS A 134 -1.28 0.40 4.76
CA CYS A 134 -2.07 -0.68 4.17
C CYS A 134 -1.14 -1.67 3.49
N ALA A 135 -1.25 -2.97 3.80
CA ALA A 135 -0.50 -4.03 3.15
C ALA A 135 -1.41 -5.20 2.77
N ILE A 136 -1.29 -5.73 1.56
CA ILE A 136 -2.24 -6.72 1.02
C ILE A 136 -1.47 -7.93 0.53
N GLY A 137 -1.99 -9.15 0.73
CA GLY A 137 -1.38 -10.38 0.24
C GLY A 137 0.08 -10.52 0.67
N HIS A 138 0.94 -10.94 -0.25
CA HIS A 138 2.38 -11.04 0.00
C HIS A 138 3.05 -9.70 0.32
N GLY A 139 2.40 -8.56 0.03
CA GLY A 139 2.85 -7.25 0.48
C GLY A 139 2.89 -7.11 2.01
N VAL A 140 2.13 -7.93 2.75
CA VAL A 140 2.19 -8.00 4.22
C VAL A 140 3.56 -8.47 4.70
N ALA A 141 4.26 -9.32 3.93
CA ALA A 141 5.63 -9.72 4.26
C ALA A 141 6.58 -8.53 4.36
N ALA A 142 6.30 -7.42 3.67
CA ALA A 142 7.12 -6.20 3.75
C ALA A 142 7.15 -5.59 5.16
N LEU A 143 6.18 -5.90 6.02
CA LEU A 143 6.13 -5.42 7.40
C LEU A 143 7.21 -6.08 8.29
N SER A 144 7.74 -7.24 7.91
CA SER A 144 8.72 -7.99 8.72
C SER A 144 10.05 -7.24 8.91
N CYS A 145 10.40 -6.32 8.00
CA CYS A 145 11.65 -5.58 8.05
C CYS A 145 11.73 -4.58 9.22
N ALA A 146 10.59 -4.17 9.79
CA ALA A 146 10.54 -3.16 10.83
C ALA A 146 10.67 -3.78 12.23
N THR A 147 11.81 -3.56 12.88
CA THR A 147 12.07 -4.01 14.27
C THR A 147 12.25 -2.82 15.21
N ASN A 148 11.98 -3.00 16.50
CA ASN A 148 12.33 -2.05 17.56
C ASN A 148 13.83 -2.16 17.90
N GLU A 149 14.31 -1.28 18.80
CA GLU A 149 15.72 -1.28 19.25
C GLU A 149 16.14 -2.58 19.95
N ASP A 150 15.20 -3.21 20.67
CA ASP A 150 15.39 -4.51 21.32
C ASP A 150 15.28 -5.70 20.36
N LYS A 151 15.17 -5.43 19.05
CA LYS A 151 14.98 -6.39 17.95
C LYS A 151 13.61 -7.09 17.93
N SER A 152 12.69 -6.75 18.83
CA SER A 152 11.30 -7.21 18.71
C SER A 152 10.66 -6.63 17.44
N TRP A 153 9.70 -7.35 16.86
CA TRP A 153 9.01 -6.86 15.68
C TRP A 153 8.19 -5.61 16.01
N ALA A 154 8.22 -4.59 15.14
CA ALA A 154 7.55 -3.31 15.41
C ALA A 154 6.03 -3.48 15.56
N PHE A 155 5.43 -4.45 14.87
CA PHE A 155 3.99 -4.72 14.93
C PHE A 155 3.64 -5.84 15.91
N GLN A 156 4.51 -6.15 16.87
CA GLN A 156 4.15 -7.01 18.00
C GLN A 156 2.89 -6.48 18.71
N GLY A 157 1.98 -7.40 19.04
CA GLY A 157 0.67 -7.07 19.63
C GLY A 157 -0.32 -6.41 18.68
N TYR A 158 -0.07 -6.39 17.36
CA TYR A 158 -1.09 -6.04 16.37
C TYR A 158 -1.95 -7.23 15.98
N SER A 159 -3.17 -6.96 15.54
CA SER A 159 -4.00 -7.88 14.78
C SER A 159 -3.83 -7.61 13.30
N LEU A 160 -3.52 -8.62 12.51
CA LEU A 160 -3.44 -8.50 11.05
C LEU A 160 -3.84 -9.79 10.33
N THR A 161 -3.93 -9.68 9.01
CA THR A 161 -4.09 -10.81 8.08
C THR A 161 -3.01 -10.72 6.99
N GLY A 162 -2.87 -11.80 6.24
CA GLY A 162 -2.08 -11.92 5.02
C GLY A 162 -2.43 -13.26 4.36
N PRO A 163 -1.67 -13.73 3.36
CA PRO A 163 -1.91 -15.04 2.76
C PRO A 163 -1.89 -16.11 3.85
N SER A 164 -2.97 -16.85 3.96
CA SER A 164 -3.07 -17.96 4.91
C SER A 164 -2.18 -19.11 4.47
N VAL A 165 -1.75 -19.95 5.41
CA VAL A 165 -1.03 -21.19 5.09
C VAL A 165 -1.86 -22.04 4.11
N TYR A 166 -3.18 -22.08 4.26
CA TYR A 166 -4.08 -22.82 3.37
C TYR A 166 -4.10 -22.30 1.92
N GLU A 167 -3.84 -21.01 1.70
CA GLU A 167 -3.63 -20.45 0.36
C GLU A 167 -2.23 -20.79 -0.15
N LEU A 168 -1.21 -20.61 0.69
CA LEU A 168 0.19 -20.79 0.31
C LEU A 168 0.54 -22.24 -0.04
N ILE A 169 0.00 -23.24 0.65
CA ILE A 169 0.28 -24.67 0.36
C ILE A 169 -0.18 -25.11 -1.04
N ARG A 170 -1.04 -24.33 -1.71
CA ARG A 170 -1.50 -24.60 -3.07
C ARG A 170 -0.49 -24.16 -4.11
N GLN A 171 0.47 -23.33 -3.73
CA GLN A 171 1.49 -22.83 -4.63
C GLN A 171 2.62 -23.86 -4.79
N PRO A 172 3.12 -24.07 -6.01
CA PRO A 172 4.15 -25.07 -6.28
C PRO A 172 5.49 -24.77 -5.59
N ASP A 173 5.74 -23.50 -5.25
CA ASP A 173 6.95 -23.00 -4.61
C ASP A 173 6.82 -22.85 -3.09
N PHE A 174 5.71 -23.33 -2.48
CA PHE A 174 5.45 -23.23 -1.04
C PHE A 174 6.65 -23.61 -0.17
N ALA A 175 7.30 -24.74 -0.47
CA ALA A 175 8.43 -25.26 0.30
C ALA A 175 9.70 -24.40 0.21
N SER A 176 9.74 -23.45 -0.72
CA SER A 176 10.86 -22.54 -0.96
C SER A 176 10.57 -21.09 -0.58
N LEU A 177 9.39 -20.81 -0.03
CA LEU A 177 9.04 -19.46 0.42
C LEU A 177 10.00 -19.04 1.55
N PRO A 178 10.60 -17.83 1.46
CA PRO A 178 11.54 -17.36 2.47
C PRO A 178 10.83 -16.95 3.78
N ILE A 179 9.52 -16.73 3.71
CA ILE A 179 8.68 -16.35 4.85
C ILE A 179 7.25 -16.87 4.63
N ILE A 180 6.70 -17.50 5.67
CA ILE A 180 5.26 -17.77 5.76
C ILE A 180 4.70 -16.68 6.66
N VAL A 181 3.96 -15.74 6.08
CA VAL A 181 3.49 -14.53 6.79
C VAL A 181 2.67 -14.88 8.03
N GLU A 182 1.77 -15.85 7.91
CA GLU A 182 0.95 -16.31 9.04
C GLU A 182 1.79 -16.79 10.23
N ASP A 183 2.81 -17.63 9.98
CA ASP A 183 3.69 -18.16 11.01
C ASP A 183 4.55 -17.05 11.60
N PHE A 184 5.16 -16.21 10.76
CA PHE A 184 5.96 -15.08 11.21
C PHE A 184 5.18 -14.14 12.14
N VAL A 185 3.92 -13.85 11.82
CA VAL A 185 3.05 -12.99 12.63
C VAL A 185 2.79 -13.60 14.01
N LYS A 186 2.43 -14.89 14.04
CA LYS A 186 2.17 -15.60 15.30
C LYS A 186 3.44 -15.70 16.15
N ASP A 187 4.56 -16.10 15.55
CA ASP A 187 5.85 -16.26 16.24
C ASP A 187 6.40 -14.93 16.75
N SER A 188 6.09 -13.82 16.07
CA SER A 188 6.49 -12.46 16.48
C SER A 188 5.56 -11.82 17.51
N GLY A 189 4.59 -12.56 18.05
CA GLY A 189 3.70 -12.09 19.12
C GLY A 189 2.58 -11.16 18.66
N ALA A 190 2.11 -11.31 17.42
CA ALA A 190 0.93 -10.64 16.90
C ALA A 190 -0.20 -11.64 16.64
N ALA A 191 -1.44 -11.14 16.55
CA ALA A 191 -2.62 -11.94 16.28
C ALA A 191 -2.86 -12.03 14.76
N PHE A 192 -2.88 -13.25 14.24
CA PHE A 192 -3.25 -13.51 12.85
C PHE A 192 -4.69 -14.01 12.77
N SER A 193 -5.46 -13.52 11.79
CA SER A 193 -6.77 -14.07 11.44
C SER A 193 -6.90 -14.17 9.93
N ALA A 194 -7.58 -15.20 9.44
CA ALA A 194 -7.89 -15.40 8.04
C ALA A 194 -9.32 -15.92 7.89
N SER A 195 -9.93 -15.63 6.74
CA SER A 195 -11.13 -16.31 6.26
C SER A 195 -10.75 -17.51 5.39
N GLU A 196 -11.76 -18.20 4.87
CA GLU A 196 -11.58 -19.22 3.84
C GLU A 196 -10.67 -18.71 2.71
N PRO A 197 -9.81 -19.58 2.14
CA PRO A 197 -8.94 -19.20 1.04
C PRO A 197 -9.67 -18.48 -0.09
N ASP A 198 -9.02 -17.47 -0.66
CA ASP A 198 -9.56 -16.63 -1.74
C ASP A 198 -10.75 -15.74 -1.33
N ALA A 199 -11.29 -15.87 -0.10
CA ALA A 199 -12.32 -14.97 0.39
C ALA A 199 -11.77 -13.57 0.68
N VAL A 200 -12.65 -12.57 0.63
CA VAL A 200 -12.32 -11.22 1.07
C VAL A 200 -12.19 -11.21 2.59
N HIS A 201 -11.01 -10.86 3.09
CA HIS A 201 -10.75 -10.68 4.51
C HIS A 201 -9.80 -9.52 4.74
N VAL A 202 -10.22 -8.58 5.60
CA VAL A 202 -9.49 -7.36 5.91
C VAL A 202 -9.47 -7.17 7.41
N VAL A 203 -8.29 -6.89 7.95
CA VAL A 203 -8.10 -6.53 9.36
C VAL A 203 -7.64 -5.08 9.42
N LEU A 204 -8.36 -4.25 10.17
CA LEU A 204 -7.95 -2.90 10.56
C LEU A 204 -7.65 -2.90 12.06
N ASP A 205 -6.39 -2.64 12.42
CA ASP A 205 -5.96 -2.43 13.80
C ASP A 205 -5.21 -1.11 13.91
N ARG A 206 -5.77 -0.17 14.69
CA ARG A 206 -5.26 1.19 14.88
C ARG A 206 -5.10 1.92 13.54
N HIS A 207 -3.88 1.98 13.02
CA HIS A 207 -3.52 2.66 11.78
C HIS A 207 -3.01 1.70 10.70
N LEU A 208 -3.06 0.39 10.96
CA LEU A 208 -2.64 -0.65 10.04
C LEU A 208 -3.88 -1.35 9.47
N VAL A 209 -4.02 -1.30 8.15
CA VAL A 209 -4.96 -2.11 7.37
C VAL A 209 -4.17 -3.25 6.73
N THR A 210 -4.68 -4.46 6.84
CA THR A 210 -4.14 -5.61 6.10
C THR A 210 -5.23 -6.35 5.36
N GLY A 211 -4.93 -6.83 4.16
CA GLY A 211 -5.82 -7.65 3.34
C GLY A 211 -5.22 -9.02 3.07
N GLN A 212 -6.01 -10.08 3.17
CA GLN A 212 -5.54 -11.46 3.08
C GLN A 212 -4.92 -11.78 1.72
N ASN A 213 -5.60 -11.42 0.63
CA ASN A 213 -5.28 -11.85 -0.74
C ASN A 213 -5.71 -10.78 -1.77
N ASP A 214 -5.59 -11.09 -3.05
CA ASP A 214 -5.96 -10.18 -4.14
C ASP A 214 -7.41 -9.72 -4.09
N ASN A 215 -8.33 -10.61 -3.74
CA ASN A 215 -9.76 -10.29 -3.62
C ASN A 215 -10.03 -9.28 -2.50
N SER A 216 -9.14 -9.23 -1.51
CA SER A 216 -9.20 -8.28 -0.39
C SER A 216 -8.71 -6.88 -0.73
N THR A 217 -8.08 -6.67 -1.91
CA THR A 217 -7.45 -5.39 -2.29
C THR A 217 -8.42 -4.22 -2.22
N VAL A 218 -9.59 -4.32 -2.85
CA VAL A 218 -10.54 -3.20 -2.94
C VAL A 218 -11.00 -2.77 -1.55
N ALA A 219 -11.40 -3.74 -0.72
CA ALA A 219 -11.86 -3.49 0.64
C ALA A 219 -10.76 -2.89 1.53
N ALA A 220 -9.51 -3.38 1.41
CA ALA A 220 -8.37 -2.85 2.16
C ALA A 220 -8.06 -1.39 1.77
N VAL A 221 -8.03 -1.08 0.48
CA VAL A 221 -7.75 0.28 -0.01
C VAL A 221 -8.88 1.26 0.37
N GLN A 222 -10.13 0.81 0.35
CA GLN A 222 -11.25 1.62 0.86
C GLN A 222 -11.10 1.93 2.36
N ASN A 223 -10.72 0.94 3.17
CA ASN A 223 -10.44 1.17 4.60
C ASN A 223 -9.26 2.13 4.81
N LEU A 224 -8.21 2.05 3.99
CA LEU A 224 -7.11 3.02 4.02
C LEU A 224 -7.61 4.45 3.75
N ILE A 225 -8.44 4.63 2.72
CA ILE A 225 -9.01 5.94 2.36
C ILE A 225 -9.88 6.49 3.50
N LEU A 226 -10.73 5.65 4.10
CA LEU A 226 -11.56 6.04 5.25
C LEU A 226 -10.70 6.44 6.46
N LEU A 227 -9.67 5.64 6.76
CA LEU A 227 -8.73 5.90 7.85
C LEU A 227 -8.00 7.24 7.65
N CYS A 228 -7.59 7.59 6.44
CA CYS A 228 -6.98 8.88 6.13
C CYS A 228 -7.94 10.06 6.31
N ASN A 229 -9.22 9.89 5.94
CA ASN A 229 -10.21 10.96 6.02
C ASN A 229 -10.64 11.29 7.47
N GLY A 230 -10.53 10.33 8.39
CA GLY A 230 -10.89 10.50 9.80
C GLY A 230 -9.87 11.29 10.64
N ARG A 231 -8.70 11.65 10.08
CA ARG A 231 -7.61 12.32 10.81
C ARG A 231 -7.60 13.85 10.67
N LYS A 232 -8.76 14.46 10.45
CA LYS A 232 -8.92 15.92 10.36
C LYS A 232 -8.92 16.58 11.73
#